data_AF-C4XXQ6-F1
#
_entry.id   AF-C4XXQ6-F1
#
_cell.length_a   1.000
_cell.length_b   1.000
_cell.length_c   1.000
_cell.angle_alpha   90.00
_cell.angle_beta   90.00
_cell.angle_gamma   90.00
#
_symmetry.space_group_name_H-M   'P 1'
#
loop_
_entity.id
_entity.type
_entity.pdbx_description
1 polymer ?
#
loop_
_entity_poly.entity_id
_entity_poly.type
_entity_poly.pdbx_seq_one_letter_code
_entity_poly.pdbx_strand_id
1 'polypeptide(L)'
;MCITSRVLQTLAPSNFSSTVMQHYLMLAASFQRSLKLTAPLIRSFSTRSVLLNGVPNARPSPKDHAVKDPKVLAKRAQAKKAKQKQSPSLHPLYMEVPTAMRYMRAAEVGQPAKKTTVSIQLTVLPEKGSTPLQGKIFFPKAIKDNKAIVFTSDEDVRAKLFALDERILVGGSDLVEQIQSGAVDVSKFNQSYATPEMVAFLRPIARVLGPKGLMPTAKRGTVSEDIVSLIEENFGAFNFKQKGNLLSIPVARCDFSDEEVIRNIQAASEAVYACQPPGTKKPNLIGQCCLSSTLGPAVVIDFKN
;
A
#
# COMPACT_ATOMS: atom_id res chain seq x y z
N MET A 1 -33.82 12.37 12.42
CA MET A 1 -34.87 13.09 13.16
C MET A 1 -35.20 12.28 14.40
N CYS A 2 -35.39 12.96 15.53
CA CYS A 2 -35.72 12.46 16.86
C CYS A 2 -34.58 11.74 17.60
N ILE A 3 -33.86 12.50 18.42
CA ILE A 3 -33.81 12.36 19.89
C ILE A 3 -33.40 13.74 20.42
N THR A 4 -34.37 14.43 20.97
CA THR A 4 -34.28 15.75 21.57
C THR A 4 -33.64 15.65 22.96
N SER A 5 -32.47 16.29 23.07
CA SER A 5 -32.13 17.26 24.11
C SER A 5 -32.77 17.04 25.49
N ARG A 6 -32.09 16.25 26.33
CA ARG A 6 -32.40 16.14 27.76
C ARG A 6 -31.12 16.20 28.59
N VAL A 7 -30.39 17.32 28.57
CA VAL A 7 -29.27 17.56 29.52
C VAL A 7 -29.09 19.03 29.96
N LEU A 8 -29.58 20.04 29.24
CA LEU A 8 -29.26 21.44 29.61
C LEU A 8 -30.40 22.13 30.36
N GLN A 9 -30.57 21.76 31.64
CA GLN A 9 -31.34 22.54 32.61
C GLN A 9 -30.69 22.44 33.98
N THR A 10 -29.66 23.25 34.21
CA THR A 10 -29.35 23.80 35.54
C THR A 10 -28.62 25.12 35.35
N LEU A 11 -28.94 26.08 36.24
CA LEU A 11 -28.32 27.40 36.43
C LEU A 11 -28.95 28.56 35.63
N ALA A 12 -29.93 29.19 36.28
CA ALA A 12 -30.18 30.63 36.14
C ALA A 12 -28.97 31.42 36.71
N PRO A 13 -28.74 32.67 36.28
CA PRO A 13 -29.23 33.76 37.11
C PRO A 13 -29.82 34.97 36.34
N SER A 14 -30.81 35.55 37.01
CA SER A 14 -31.23 36.95 37.12
C SER A 14 -30.61 38.05 36.23
N ASN A 15 -31.52 38.93 35.78
CA ASN A 15 -31.37 40.36 35.48
C ASN A 15 -30.59 40.76 34.23
N PHE A 16 -31.27 40.82 33.07
CA PHE A 16 -30.91 41.80 32.04
C PHE A 16 -32.16 42.28 31.27
N SER A 17 -32.16 43.60 31.03
CA SER A 17 -33.23 44.48 30.53
C SER A 17 -33.99 44.00 29.28
N SER A 18 -35.31 44.28 29.25
CA SER A 18 -36.26 43.98 28.16
C SER A 18 -35.94 44.67 26.82
N THR A 19 -34.97 45.58 26.78
CA THR A 19 -34.60 46.34 25.57
C THR A 19 -33.67 45.56 24.63
N VAL A 20 -32.92 44.57 25.12
CA VAL A 20 -31.96 43.79 24.31
C VAL A 20 -32.63 42.68 23.50
N MET A 21 -33.76 42.16 23.98
CA MET A 21 -34.56 41.13 23.30
C MET A 21 -35.32 41.67 22.07
N GLN A 22 -35.71 42.94 22.06
CA GLN A 22 -36.41 43.55 20.91
C GLN A 22 -35.48 43.87 19.74
N HIS A 23 -34.22 44.24 20.00
CA HIS A 23 -33.23 44.45 18.94
C HIS A 23 -32.79 43.13 18.27
N TYR A 24 -32.73 42.02 19.02
CA TYR A 24 -32.34 40.72 18.47
C TYR A 24 -33.43 40.09 17.57
N LEU A 25 -34.71 40.36 17.87
CA LEU A 25 -35.85 39.91 17.07
C LEU A 25 -36.05 40.73 15.77
N MET A 26 -35.70 42.02 15.75
CA MET A 26 -35.73 42.81 14.50
C MET A 26 -34.56 42.50 13.54
N LEU A 27 -33.38 42.12 14.06
CA LEU A 27 -32.24 41.73 13.21
C LEU A 27 -32.45 40.34 12.56
N ALA A 28 -33.15 39.44 13.25
CA ALA A 28 -33.48 38.12 12.70
C ALA A 28 -34.57 38.16 11.61
N ALA A 29 -35.47 39.15 11.64
CA ALA A 29 -36.57 39.29 10.69
C ALA A 29 -36.21 40.06 9.39
N SER A 30 -35.08 40.78 9.38
CA SER A 30 -34.62 41.59 8.23
C SER A 30 -33.65 40.85 7.30
N PHE A 31 -33.16 39.66 7.68
CA PHE A 31 -32.26 38.85 6.85
C PHE A 31 -32.97 37.83 5.94
N GLN A 32 -34.29 37.66 6.07
CA GLN A 32 -35.09 36.68 5.30
C GLN A 32 -35.84 37.25 4.09
N ARG A 33 -35.56 38.51 3.67
CA ARG A 33 -36.33 39.18 2.59
C ARG A 33 -35.55 39.59 1.35
N SER A 34 -34.37 39.04 1.12
CA SER A 34 -33.67 39.20 -0.16
C SER A 34 -33.05 37.87 -0.58
N LEU A 35 -33.85 37.02 -1.25
CA LEU A 35 -33.41 35.92 -2.11
C LEU A 35 -34.65 35.34 -2.82
N LYS A 36 -35.28 36.15 -3.68
CA LYS A 36 -36.21 35.69 -4.71
C LYS A 36 -35.81 36.38 -6.01
N LEU A 37 -35.75 35.60 -7.09
CA LEU A 37 -35.25 35.89 -8.45
C LEU A 37 -33.73 35.83 -8.63
N THR A 38 -33.25 34.66 -9.07
CA THR A 38 -32.88 34.38 -10.48
C THR A 38 -32.43 32.92 -10.53
N ALA A 39 -33.13 32.06 -11.27
CA ALA A 39 -32.70 30.69 -11.49
C ALA A 39 -31.64 30.68 -12.60
N PRO A 40 -30.38 30.28 -12.34
CA PRO A 40 -29.48 29.92 -13.44
C PRO A 40 -29.86 28.51 -13.91
N LEU A 41 -30.02 28.39 -15.22
CA LEU A 41 -30.26 27.14 -15.94
C LEU A 41 -28.98 26.29 -15.90
N ILE A 42 -28.65 25.74 -14.72
CA ILE A 42 -27.57 24.79 -14.53
C ILE A 42 -28.13 23.41 -14.88
N ARG A 43 -27.69 22.89 -16.03
CA ARG A 43 -27.89 21.50 -16.41
C ARG A 43 -27.14 20.62 -15.43
N SER A 44 -27.77 20.28 -14.30
CA SER A 44 -27.22 19.36 -13.31
C SER A 44 -27.10 17.97 -13.92
N PHE A 45 -25.89 17.55 -14.30
CA PHE A 45 -25.57 16.13 -14.37
C PHE A 45 -25.62 15.59 -12.94
N SER A 46 -26.78 15.07 -12.55
CA SER A 46 -26.97 14.33 -11.32
C SER A 46 -26.18 13.02 -11.42
N THR A 47 -24.91 13.00 -11.02
CA THR A 47 -24.31 11.77 -10.48
C THR A 47 -24.90 11.57 -9.10
N ARG A 48 -26.10 10.99 -9.06
CA ARG A 48 -26.70 10.46 -7.86
C ARG A 48 -25.75 9.36 -7.38
N SER A 49 -24.88 9.66 -6.42
CA SER A 49 -24.15 8.66 -5.65
C SER A 49 -25.16 7.93 -4.78
N VAL A 50 -25.86 6.98 -5.40
CA VAL A 50 -26.66 6.01 -4.67
C VAL A 50 -25.66 5.14 -3.91
N LEU A 51 -25.65 5.27 -2.58
CA LEU A 51 -25.03 4.32 -1.68
C LEU A 51 -25.75 2.97 -1.84
N LEU A 52 -25.32 2.19 -2.82
CA LEU A 52 -25.76 0.83 -3.03
C LEU A 52 -24.86 -0.12 -2.24
N ASN A 53 -25.02 -0.13 -0.92
CA ASN A 53 -24.81 -1.36 -0.17
C ASN A 53 -26.01 -2.27 -0.49
N GLY A 54 -25.87 -3.09 -1.53
CA GLY A 54 -26.88 -4.08 -1.94
C GLY A 54 -27.47 -3.90 -3.34
N VAL A 55 -26.64 -3.73 -4.38
CA VAL A 55 -27.07 -4.20 -5.71
C VAL A 55 -27.08 -5.73 -5.65
N PRO A 56 -28.24 -6.43 -5.75
CA PRO A 56 -28.21 -7.85 -6.07
C PRO A 56 -27.54 -7.96 -7.44
N ASN A 57 -26.46 -8.75 -7.51
CA ASN A 57 -25.69 -9.10 -8.70
C ASN A 57 -26.23 -8.47 -9.98
N ALA A 58 -25.55 -7.43 -10.48
CA ALA A 58 -25.86 -6.86 -11.80
C ALA A 58 -26.19 -8.01 -12.75
N ARG A 59 -27.43 -8.06 -13.27
CA ARG A 59 -27.85 -9.15 -14.16
C ARG A 59 -26.80 -9.24 -15.25
N PRO A 60 -26.08 -10.38 -15.37
CA PRO A 60 -25.07 -10.54 -16.40
C PRO A 60 -25.73 -10.19 -17.74
N SER A 61 -25.09 -9.30 -18.48
CA SER A 61 -25.62 -8.91 -19.78
C SER A 61 -25.67 -10.14 -20.68
N PRO A 62 -26.57 -10.23 -21.67
CA PRO A 62 -26.58 -11.36 -22.61
C PRO A 62 -25.22 -11.61 -23.31
N LYS A 63 -24.35 -10.59 -23.35
CA LYS A 63 -22.97 -10.65 -23.88
C LYS A 63 -21.99 -11.37 -22.95
N ASP A 64 -22.28 -11.45 -21.66
CA ASP A 64 -21.45 -12.14 -20.66
C ASP A 64 -21.66 -13.66 -20.70
N HIS A 65 -22.85 -14.11 -21.13
CA HIS A 65 -23.17 -15.52 -21.38
C HIS A 65 -22.88 -16.00 -22.80
N ALA A 66 -22.52 -15.11 -23.72
CA ALA A 66 -22.19 -15.47 -25.09
C ALA A 66 -20.89 -16.30 -25.12
N VAL A 67 -21.01 -17.58 -25.45
CA VAL A 67 -19.87 -18.47 -25.73
C VAL A 67 -19.12 -17.89 -26.92
N LYS A 68 -17.98 -17.26 -26.65
CA LYS A 68 -17.12 -16.68 -27.68
C LYS A 68 -16.40 -17.81 -28.42
N ASP A 69 -16.37 -17.72 -29.75
CA ASP A 69 -15.65 -18.69 -30.57
C ASP A 69 -14.20 -18.84 -30.08
N PRO A 70 -13.70 -20.08 -29.92
CA PRO A 70 -12.34 -20.32 -29.42
C PRO A 70 -11.28 -19.70 -30.34
N LYS A 71 -11.55 -19.62 -31.65
CA LYS A 71 -10.69 -18.94 -32.63
C LYS A 71 -10.57 -17.44 -32.36
N VAL A 72 -11.67 -16.78 -32.03
CA VAL A 72 -11.69 -15.34 -31.72
C VAL A 72 -10.97 -15.06 -30.40
N LEU A 73 -11.15 -15.92 -29.39
CA LEU A 73 -10.42 -15.84 -28.12
C LEU A 73 -8.91 -16.01 -28.33
N ALA A 74 -8.50 -16.99 -29.13
CA ALA A 74 -7.10 -17.23 -29.47
C ALA A 74 -6.48 -16.03 -30.22
N LYS A 75 -7.17 -15.48 -31.22
CA LYS A 75 -6.71 -14.28 -31.95
C LYS A 75 -6.58 -13.07 -31.03
N ARG A 76 -7.51 -12.87 -30.10
CA ARG A 76 -7.44 -11.80 -29.08
C ARG A 76 -6.26 -12.00 -28.12
N ALA A 77 -6.01 -13.23 -27.68
CA ALA A 77 -4.88 -13.54 -26.82
C ALA A 77 -3.53 -13.31 -27.53
N GLN A 78 -3.42 -13.69 -28.80
CA GLN A 78 -2.26 -13.43 -29.63
C GLN A 78 -2.03 -11.92 -29.85
N ALA A 79 -3.10 -11.17 -30.14
CA ALA A 79 -3.02 -9.72 -30.28
C ALA A 79 -2.56 -9.03 -28.98
N LYS A 80 -3.02 -9.51 -27.81
CA LYS A 80 -2.54 -9.03 -26.50
C LYS A 80 -1.06 -9.32 -26.29
N LYS A 81 -0.61 -10.54 -26.62
CA LYS A 81 0.81 -10.94 -26.58
C LYS A 81 1.67 -10.05 -27.48
N ALA A 82 1.20 -9.78 -28.70
CA ALA A 82 1.91 -8.93 -29.65
C ALA A 82 2.06 -7.50 -29.14
N LYS A 83 1.00 -6.90 -28.57
CA LYS A 83 1.05 -5.56 -27.98
C LYS A 83 2.04 -5.47 -26.82
N GLN A 84 2.04 -6.48 -25.94
CA GLN A 84 2.94 -6.50 -24.77
C GLN A 84 4.40 -6.77 -25.15
N LYS A 85 4.68 -7.34 -26.33
CA LYS A 85 6.03 -7.55 -26.85
C LYS A 85 6.59 -6.32 -27.57
N GLN A 86 5.77 -5.29 -27.82
CA GLN A 86 6.26 -4.05 -28.45
C GLN A 86 7.31 -3.41 -27.55
N SER A 87 8.33 -2.79 -28.16
CA SER A 87 9.34 -2.07 -27.40
C SER A 87 8.68 -0.91 -26.64
N PRO A 88 9.10 -0.64 -25.39
CA PRO A 88 8.51 0.42 -24.58
C PRO A 88 8.62 1.79 -25.24
N SER A 89 9.69 2.02 -26.02
CA SER A 89 9.95 3.24 -26.80
C SER A 89 8.87 3.63 -27.80
N LEU A 90 8.04 2.68 -28.25
CA LEU A 90 6.94 2.95 -29.18
C LEU A 90 5.72 3.58 -28.48
N HIS A 91 5.66 3.50 -27.14
CA HIS A 91 4.52 4.01 -26.39
C HIS A 91 4.55 5.55 -26.32
N PRO A 92 3.42 6.26 -26.51
CA PRO A 92 3.40 7.72 -26.50
C PRO A 92 3.78 8.36 -25.16
N LEU A 93 3.66 7.60 -24.07
CA LEU A 93 4.03 8.00 -22.70
C LEU A 93 5.40 7.44 -22.27
N TYR A 94 6.25 7.04 -23.22
CA TYR A 94 7.59 6.57 -22.91
C TYR A 94 8.51 7.72 -22.50
N MET A 95 9.23 7.55 -21.39
CA MET A 95 10.21 8.52 -20.90
C MET A 95 11.37 7.79 -20.23
N GLU A 96 12.55 8.43 -20.24
CA GLU A 96 13.69 7.96 -19.44
C GLU A 96 13.44 8.16 -17.94
N VAL A 97 14.07 7.32 -17.11
CA VAL A 97 13.87 7.31 -15.65
C VAL A 97 14.14 8.68 -14.99
N PRO A 98 15.24 9.41 -15.29
CA PRO A 98 15.48 10.73 -14.66
C PRO A 98 14.39 11.75 -15.02
N THR A 99 14.00 11.76 -16.30
CA THR A 99 12.94 12.65 -16.79
C THR A 99 11.60 12.30 -16.15
N ALA A 100 11.25 11.01 -16.05
CA ALA A 100 10.05 10.55 -15.37
C ALA A 100 10.05 10.97 -13.89
N MET A 101 11.16 10.80 -13.17
CA MET A 101 11.28 11.18 -11.77
C MET A 101 11.08 12.68 -11.55
N ARG A 102 11.53 13.54 -12.47
CA ARG A 102 11.26 14.98 -12.42
C ARG A 102 9.76 15.28 -12.43
N TYR A 103 8.99 14.64 -13.32
CA TYR A 103 7.54 14.80 -13.37
C TYR A 103 6.85 14.21 -12.15
N MET A 104 7.29 13.05 -11.65
CA MET A 104 6.74 12.44 -10.44
C MET A 104 6.95 13.34 -9.21
N ARG A 105 8.14 13.93 -9.04
CA ARG A 105 8.41 14.89 -7.95
C ARG A 105 7.55 16.14 -8.08
N ALA A 106 7.34 16.64 -9.30
CA ALA A 106 6.47 17.79 -9.55
C ALA A 106 4.99 17.49 -9.25
N ALA A 107 4.52 16.28 -9.55
CA ALA A 107 3.15 15.85 -9.26
C ALA A 107 2.87 15.70 -7.75
N GLU A 108 3.91 15.48 -6.95
CA GLU A 108 3.82 15.19 -5.51
C GLU A 108 4.13 16.40 -4.63
N VAL A 109 4.19 17.60 -5.23
CA VAL A 109 4.40 18.85 -4.51
C VAL A 109 3.32 19.02 -3.44
N GLY A 110 3.76 19.33 -2.21
CA GLY A 110 2.89 19.49 -1.05
C GLY A 110 2.70 18.22 -0.21
N GLN A 111 3.18 17.06 -0.66
CA GLN A 111 3.25 15.85 0.16
C GLN A 111 4.61 15.73 0.86
N PRO A 112 4.66 15.13 2.08
CA PRO A 112 5.92 14.84 2.73
C PRO A 112 6.69 13.80 1.91
N ALA A 113 7.87 14.18 1.42
CA ALA A 113 8.62 13.36 0.48
C ALA A 113 9.06 11.99 1.03
N LYS A 114 9.18 11.85 2.36
CA LYS A 114 9.42 10.57 3.04
C LYS A 114 8.24 9.59 2.96
N LYS A 115 7.02 10.09 2.80
CA LYS A 115 5.77 9.29 2.77
C LYS A 115 5.43 8.86 1.35
N THR A 116 5.73 9.70 0.37
CA THR A 116 5.41 9.44 -1.02
C THR A 116 6.30 8.34 -1.58
N THR A 117 5.68 7.27 -2.07
CA THR A 117 6.36 6.14 -2.69
C THR A 117 6.15 6.16 -4.20
N VAL A 118 7.22 5.85 -4.92
CA VAL A 118 7.22 5.60 -6.36
C VAL A 118 7.26 4.08 -6.58
N SER A 119 6.32 3.59 -7.36
CA SER A 119 6.13 2.17 -7.63
C SER A 119 6.20 1.88 -9.12
N ILE A 120 6.70 0.70 -9.44
CA ILE A 120 6.65 0.09 -10.75
C ILE A 120 5.47 -0.89 -10.79
N GLN A 121 4.73 -0.81 -11.88
CA GLN A 121 3.65 -1.70 -12.26
C GLN A 121 4.06 -2.45 -13.53
N LEU A 122 4.37 -3.74 -13.39
CA LEU A 122 4.73 -4.61 -14.50
C LEU A 122 3.51 -5.40 -14.95
N THR A 123 3.21 -5.36 -16.24
CA THR A 123 2.23 -6.27 -16.84
C THR A 123 2.91 -7.61 -17.11
N VAL A 124 2.55 -8.64 -16.36
CA VAL A 124 3.05 -10.00 -16.55
C VAL A 124 1.96 -10.83 -17.20
N LEU A 125 2.24 -11.38 -18.38
CA LEU A 125 1.34 -12.32 -19.02
C LEU A 125 1.78 -13.75 -18.68
N PRO A 126 1.02 -14.47 -17.83
CA PRO A 126 1.36 -15.83 -17.47
C PRO A 126 1.24 -16.75 -18.68
N GLU A 127 2.19 -17.67 -18.82
CA GLU A 127 2.07 -18.76 -19.79
C GLU A 127 1.23 -19.91 -19.23
N LYS A 128 0.73 -20.78 -20.11
CA LYS A 128 -0.10 -21.91 -19.68
C LYS A 128 0.72 -22.83 -18.76
N GLY A 129 0.23 -23.03 -17.54
CA GLY A 129 0.88 -23.87 -16.54
C GLY A 129 2.02 -23.19 -15.77
N SER A 130 2.25 -21.88 -15.96
CA SER A 130 3.24 -21.13 -15.17
C SER A 130 2.71 -20.84 -13.77
N THR A 131 3.55 -21.03 -12.76
CA THR A 131 3.28 -20.50 -11.42
C THR A 131 3.37 -18.97 -11.43
N PRO A 132 2.62 -18.28 -10.55
CA PRO A 132 2.73 -16.83 -10.41
C PRO A 132 4.13 -16.47 -9.88
N LEU A 133 4.68 -15.36 -10.37
CA LEU A 133 5.99 -14.88 -9.92
C LEU A 133 5.93 -14.48 -8.44
N GLN A 134 6.86 -15.03 -7.66
CA GLN A 134 7.06 -14.68 -6.25
C GLN A 134 8.55 -14.74 -5.96
N GLY A 135 9.04 -13.74 -5.23
CA GLY A 135 10.45 -13.63 -4.91
C GLY A 135 10.75 -12.59 -3.86
N LYS A 136 12.04 -12.43 -3.56
CA LYS A 136 12.58 -11.42 -2.66
C LYS A 136 13.53 -10.51 -3.44
N ILE A 137 13.57 -9.23 -3.10
CA ILE A 137 14.47 -8.23 -3.70
C ILE A 137 15.25 -7.56 -2.58
N PHE A 138 16.57 -7.53 -2.69
CA PHE A 138 17.41 -6.69 -1.85
C PHE A 138 17.70 -5.40 -2.59
N PHE A 139 17.22 -4.28 -2.03
CA PHE A 139 17.45 -2.96 -2.62
C PHE A 139 18.77 -2.38 -2.11
N PRO A 140 19.64 -1.85 -3.00
CA PRO A 140 20.82 -1.09 -2.59
C PRO A 140 20.48 0.07 -1.66
N LYS A 141 19.38 0.80 -1.96
CA LYS A 141 18.84 1.83 -1.08
C LYS A 141 17.48 1.42 -0.53
N ALA A 142 17.39 1.28 0.79
CA ALA A 142 16.16 0.90 1.48
C ALA A 142 15.06 1.97 1.34
N ILE A 143 13.87 1.56 0.91
CA ILE A 143 12.69 2.42 0.73
C ILE A 143 12.13 2.88 2.07
N LYS A 144 12.13 1.98 3.05
CA LYS A 144 11.68 2.22 4.42
C LYS A 144 12.80 1.83 5.38
N ASP A 145 12.85 2.50 6.53
CA ASP A 145 13.80 2.16 7.58
C ASP A 145 13.38 0.82 8.19
N ASN A 146 14.16 -0.23 7.93
CA ASN A 146 13.87 -1.57 8.42
C ASN A 146 14.36 -1.69 9.87
N LYS A 147 13.43 -1.95 10.78
CA LYS A 147 13.68 -2.24 12.19
C LYS A 147 12.91 -3.50 12.55
N ALA A 148 13.59 -4.42 13.24
CA ALA A 148 13.04 -5.72 13.59
C ALA A 148 13.01 -5.91 15.11
N ILE A 149 11.98 -6.62 15.59
CA ILE A 149 11.92 -7.12 16.97
C ILE A 149 12.08 -8.63 16.91
N VAL A 150 12.92 -9.19 17.78
CA VAL A 150 13.13 -10.63 17.87
C VAL A 150 12.80 -11.11 19.26
N PHE A 151 11.93 -12.12 19.34
CA PHE A 151 11.55 -12.78 20.58
C PHE A 151 12.26 -14.14 20.67
N THR A 152 13.20 -14.26 21.60
CA THR A 152 13.92 -15.51 21.85
C THR A 152 14.24 -15.69 23.34
N SER A 153 14.13 -16.93 23.82
CA SER A 153 14.55 -17.33 25.17
C SER A 153 16.07 -17.50 25.26
N ASP A 154 16.72 -17.86 24.16
CA ASP A 154 18.12 -18.31 24.14
C ASP A 154 19.12 -17.15 24.19
N GLU A 155 19.92 -17.09 25.25
CA GLU A 155 20.90 -16.00 25.47
C GLU A 155 22.00 -15.95 24.40
N ASP A 156 22.48 -17.11 23.94
CA ASP A 156 23.50 -17.20 22.88
C ASP A 156 23.01 -16.60 21.56
N VAL A 157 21.73 -16.83 21.24
CA VAL A 157 21.09 -16.27 20.04
C VAL A 157 20.91 -14.76 20.20
N ARG A 158 20.59 -14.28 21.41
CA ARG A 158 20.50 -12.84 21.66
C ARG A 158 21.82 -12.14 21.37
N ALA A 159 22.93 -12.65 21.90
CA ALA A 159 24.25 -12.05 21.70
C ALA A 159 24.62 -11.96 20.20
N LYS A 160 24.37 -13.04 19.44
CA LYS A 160 24.63 -13.07 17.99
C LYS A 160 23.78 -12.06 17.21
N LEU A 161 22.50 -11.92 17.58
CA LEU A 161 21.59 -11.02 16.88
C LEU A 161 21.82 -9.55 17.19
N PHE A 162 22.22 -9.21 18.42
CA PHE A 162 22.65 -7.86 18.77
C PHE A 162 23.91 -7.44 18.00
N ALA A 163 24.81 -8.38 17.70
CA ALA A 163 25.99 -8.10 16.90
C ALA A 163 25.71 -7.90 15.40
N LEU A 164 24.54 -8.34 14.90
CA LEU A 164 24.24 -8.36 13.48
C LEU A 164 23.86 -6.96 12.95
N ASP A 165 22.94 -6.27 13.63
CA ASP A 165 22.50 -4.92 13.27
C ASP A 165 21.91 -4.20 14.50
N GLU A 166 22.33 -2.95 14.73
CA GLU A 166 21.84 -2.08 15.81
C GLU A 166 20.33 -1.78 15.71
N ARG A 167 19.72 -2.04 14.55
CA ARG A 167 18.28 -1.83 14.29
C ARG A 167 17.41 -3.01 14.74
N ILE A 168 18.02 -4.05 15.30
CA ILE A 168 17.35 -5.25 15.79
C ILE A 168 17.25 -5.16 17.31
N LEU A 169 16.02 -5.15 17.83
CA LEU A 169 15.78 -5.24 19.26
C LEU A 169 15.46 -6.70 19.62
N VAL A 170 16.27 -7.30 20.49
CA VAL A 170 16.11 -8.70 20.90
C VAL A 170 15.69 -8.78 22.36
N GLY A 171 14.77 -9.68 22.69
CA GLY A 171 14.40 -9.95 24.08
C GLY A 171 13.56 -11.20 24.27
N GLY A 172 13.36 -11.59 25.52
CA GLY A 172 12.50 -12.71 25.92
C GLY A 172 11.21 -12.24 26.59
N SER A 173 10.89 -12.83 27.74
CA SER A 173 9.77 -12.46 28.60
C SER A 173 9.77 -10.97 28.98
N ASP A 174 10.93 -10.42 29.33
CA ASP A 174 11.05 -9.06 29.86
C ASP A 174 10.63 -8.02 28.82
N LEU A 175 10.94 -8.27 27.54
CA LEU A 175 10.56 -7.41 26.44
C LEU A 175 9.05 -7.49 26.17
N VAL A 176 8.42 -8.66 26.40
CA VAL A 176 6.97 -8.82 26.32
C VAL A 176 6.28 -7.95 27.37
N GLU A 177 6.78 -7.94 28.60
CA GLU A 177 6.26 -7.10 29.68
C GLU A 177 6.47 -5.60 29.41
N GLN A 178 7.62 -5.20 28.88
CA GLN A 178 7.90 -3.82 28.48
C GLN A 178 6.99 -3.33 27.33
N ILE A 179 6.67 -4.20 26.37
CA ILE A 179 5.71 -3.89 25.30
C ILE A 179 4.30 -3.79 25.88
N GLN A 180 3.93 -4.67 26.81
CA GLN A 180 2.61 -4.67 27.42
C GLN A 180 2.37 -3.42 28.30
N SER A 181 3.40 -2.99 29.03
CA SER A 181 3.37 -1.75 29.84
C SER A 181 3.47 -0.48 29.00
N GLY A 182 3.81 -0.58 27.72
CA GLY A 182 3.95 0.55 26.81
C GLY A 182 5.27 1.31 26.93
N ALA A 183 6.26 0.75 27.64
CA ALA A 183 7.61 1.32 27.74
C ALA A 183 8.33 1.33 26.37
N VAL A 184 8.08 0.31 25.54
CA VAL A 184 8.66 0.20 24.20
C VAL A 184 7.62 0.56 23.15
N ASP A 185 7.91 1.61 22.38
CA ASP A 185 7.08 2.01 21.24
C ASP A 185 7.29 1.08 20.04
N VAL A 186 6.39 0.10 19.91
CA VAL A 186 6.39 -0.87 18.81
C VAL A 186 6.14 -0.23 17.43
N SER A 187 5.68 1.03 17.37
CA SER A 187 5.34 1.70 16.10
C SER A 187 6.56 1.94 15.20
N LYS A 188 7.76 1.90 15.77
CA LYS A 188 9.01 2.12 15.04
C LYS A 188 9.49 0.86 14.29
N PHE A 189 8.89 -0.30 14.55
CA PHE A 189 9.32 -1.58 13.99
C PHE A 189 8.41 -2.03 12.85
N ASN A 190 9.00 -2.71 11.87
CA ASN A 190 8.32 -3.15 10.66
C ASN A 190 8.25 -4.68 10.56
N GLN A 191 9.17 -5.39 11.20
CA GLN A 191 9.30 -6.84 11.15
C GLN A 191 9.42 -7.42 12.56
N SER A 192 8.94 -8.64 12.73
CA SER A 192 8.95 -9.37 14.00
C SER A 192 9.29 -10.83 13.75
N TYR A 193 10.19 -11.38 14.56
CA TYR A 193 10.61 -12.78 14.48
C TYR A 193 10.51 -13.43 15.87
N ALA A 194 10.23 -14.73 15.93
CA ALA A 194 10.12 -15.45 17.19
C ALA A 194 10.56 -16.91 17.11
N THR A 195 11.06 -17.46 18.21
CA THR A 195 11.21 -18.92 18.36
C THR A 195 9.83 -19.55 18.59
N PRO A 196 9.60 -20.82 18.20
CA PRO A 196 8.33 -21.50 18.43
C PRO A 196 7.89 -21.49 19.90
N GLU A 197 8.85 -21.60 20.83
CA GLU A 197 8.62 -21.54 22.28
C GLU A 197 8.05 -20.19 22.71
N MET A 198 8.61 -19.09 22.20
CA MET A 198 8.19 -17.74 22.57
C MET A 198 6.81 -17.38 22.05
N VAL A 199 6.31 -18.00 20.98
CA VAL A 199 4.98 -17.70 20.40
C VAL A 199 3.84 -17.88 21.42
N ALA A 200 3.97 -18.83 22.34
CA ALA A 200 2.97 -19.04 23.41
C ALA A 200 2.88 -17.84 24.36
N PHE A 201 4.01 -17.19 24.65
CA PHE A 201 4.13 -16.06 25.55
C PHE A 201 3.71 -14.73 24.91
N LEU A 202 3.62 -14.63 23.58
CA LEU A 202 3.21 -13.40 22.87
C LEU A 202 1.69 -13.15 22.87
N ARG A 203 0.88 -14.09 23.39
CA ARG A 203 -0.59 -13.97 23.44
C ARG A 203 -1.11 -12.68 24.09
N PRO A 204 -0.55 -12.19 25.23
CA PRO A 204 -1.04 -10.98 25.88
C PRO A 204 -0.81 -9.71 25.03
N ILE A 205 0.34 -9.62 24.35
CA ILE A 205 0.71 -8.48 23.51
C ILE A 205 0.08 -8.51 22.12
N ALA A 206 -0.66 -9.57 21.76
CA ALA A 206 -1.33 -9.70 20.48
C ALA A 206 -2.31 -8.54 20.20
N ARG A 207 -2.90 -7.93 21.25
CA ARG A 207 -3.75 -6.73 21.10
C ARG A 207 -2.99 -5.50 20.60
N VAL A 208 -1.71 -5.39 20.93
CA VAL A 208 -0.83 -4.28 20.52
C VAL A 208 -0.17 -4.57 19.17
N LEU A 209 0.36 -5.78 18.98
CA LEU A 209 1.07 -6.18 17.76
C LEU A 209 0.13 -6.47 16.58
N GLY A 210 -1.06 -7.00 16.86
CA GLY A 210 -2.07 -7.38 15.88
C GLY A 210 -2.47 -6.27 14.90
N PRO A 211 -2.98 -5.11 15.37
CA PRO A 211 -3.39 -4.01 14.47
C PRO A 211 -2.22 -3.43 13.66
N LYS A 212 -0.98 -3.58 14.13
CA LYS A 212 0.23 -3.14 13.42
C LYS A 212 0.76 -4.19 12.43
N GLY A 213 0.24 -5.42 12.46
CA GLY A 213 0.68 -6.51 11.59
C GLY A 213 2.04 -7.12 11.97
N LEU A 214 2.54 -6.82 13.18
CA LEU A 214 3.83 -7.25 13.73
C LEU A 214 3.71 -8.53 14.60
N MET A 215 2.61 -9.26 14.47
CA MET A 215 2.47 -10.54 15.17
C MET A 215 3.20 -11.62 14.36
N PRO A 216 4.20 -12.32 14.93
CA PRO A 216 4.88 -13.41 14.25
C PRO A 216 3.92 -14.59 14.05
N THR A 217 3.97 -15.19 12.86
CA THR A 217 3.13 -16.33 12.47
C THR A 217 3.92 -17.33 11.64
N ALA A 218 3.71 -18.64 11.89
CA ALA A 218 4.35 -19.72 11.14
C ALA A 218 4.02 -19.67 9.64
N LYS A 219 2.78 -19.30 9.28
CA LYS A 219 2.36 -19.16 7.87
C LYS A 219 3.14 -18.09 7.10
N ARG A 220 3.61 -17.04 7.78
CA ARG A 220 4.44 -16.00 7.16
C ARG A 220 5.93 -16.38 7.13
N GLY A 221 6.33 -17.52 7.71
CA GLY A 221 7.74 -17.89 7.85
C GLY A 221 8.50 -16.91 8.74
N THR A 222 7.85 -16.39 9.79
CA THR A 222 8.47 -15.47 10.78
C THR A 222 8.74 -16.15 12.12
N VAL A 223 8.42 -17.45 12.19
CA VAL A 223 8.66 -18.31 13.34
C VAL A 223 9.54 -19.45 12.86
N SER A 224 10.72 -19.59 13.45
CA SER A 224 11.70 -20.63 13.13
C SER A 224 12.58 -20.89 14.34
N GLU A 225 13.17 -22.08 14.41
CA GLU A 225 14.22 -22.43 15.39
C GLU A 225 15.52 -21.68 15.03
N ASP A 226 15.91 -21.73 13.76
CA ASP A 226 17.08 -21.01 13.23
C ASP A 226 16.75 -19.55 12.91
N ILE A 227 16.65 -18.71 13.95
CA ILE A 227 16.30 -17.29 13.79
C ILE A 227 17.39 -16.47 13.08
N VAL A 228 18.66 -16.78 13.32
CA VAL A 228 19.80 -16.00 12.79
C VAL A 228 19.78 -15.99 11.25
N SER A 229 19.79 -17.19 10.64
CA SER A 229 19.72 -17.35 9.19
C SER A 229 18.44 -16.73 8.61
N LEU A 230 17.32 -16.89 9.32
CA LEU A 230 16.04 -16.33 8.89
C LEU A 230 16.05 -14.80 8.85
N ILE A 231 16.71 -14.16 9.80
CA ILE A 231 16.88 -12.70 9.82
C ILE A 231 17.80 -12.28 8.69
N GLU A 232 18.95 -12.93 8.50
CA GLU A 232 19.86 -12.61 7.38
C GLU A 232 19.15 -12.66 6.02
N GLU A 233 18.26 -13.63 5.80
CA GLU A 233 17.53 -13.77 4.54
C GLU A 233 16.34 -12.81 4.35
N ASN A 234 15.73 -12.34 5.44
CA ASN A 234 14.47 -11.57 5.38
C ASN A 234 14.63 -10.12 5.81
N PHE A 235 15.68 -9.79 6.53
CA PHE A 235 16.00 -8.45 6.96
C PHE A 235 16.43 -7.64 5.74
N GLY A 236 15.78 -6.50 5.52
CA GLY A 236 16.04 -5.69 4.32
C GLY A 236 15.37 -6.18 3.03
N ALA A 237 14.92 -7.43 2.99
CA ALA A 237 14.31 -8.01 1.80
C ALA A 237 12.89 -7.50 1.55
N PHE A 238 12.61 -7.11 0.31
CA PHE A 238 11.26 -6.80 -0.16
C PHE A 238 10.65 -8.03 -0.85
N ASN A 239 9.59 -8.57 -0.26
CA ASN A 239 8.88 -9.72 -0.82
C ASN A 239 7.82 -9.25 -1.82
N PHE A 240 7.93 -9.70 -3.08
CA PHE A 240 6.94 -9.42 -4.12
C PHE A 240 6.17 -10.68 -4.51
N LYS A 241 4.90 -10.49 -4.86
CA LYS A 241 4.02 -11.54 -5.37
C LYS A 241 3.12 -10.99 -6.46
N GLN A 242 3.08 -11.68 -7.58
CA GLN A 242 2.19 -11.38 -8.69
C GLN A 242 0.72 -11.53 -8.28
N LYS A 243 -0.11 -10.53 -8.62
CA LYS A 243 -1.57 -10.55 -8.43
C LYS A 243 -2.24 -10.49 -9.80
N GLY A 244 -2.80 -11.63 -10.25
CA GLY A 244 -3.36 -11.74 -11.59
C GLY A 244 -2.27 -11.55 -12.65
N ASN A 245 -2.40 -10.52 -13.50
CA ASN A 245 -1.43 -10.18 -14.54
C ASN A 245 -0.59 -8.94 -14.18
N LEU A 246 -0.67 -8.46 -12.94
CA LEU A 246 0.02 -7.26 -12.49
C LEU A 246 1.01 -7.62 -11.38
N LEU A 247 2.22 -7.07 -11.50
CA LEU A 247 3.23 -7.13 -10.46
C LEU A 247 3.58 -5.70 -10.04
N SER A 248 3.29 -5.39 -8.78
CA SER A 248 3.50 -4.08 -8.17
C SER A 248 4.71 -4.13 -7.26
N ILE A 249 5.71 -3.30 -7.51
CA ILE A 249 6.94 -3.22 -6.71
C ILE A 249 7.19 -1.74 -6.38
N PRO A 250 7.21 -1.32 -5.10
CA PRO A 250 7.73 -0.02 -4.72
C PRO A 250 9.24 -0.03 -4.93
N VAL A 251 9.79 1.02 -5.54
CA VAL A 251 11.22 1.06 -5.90
C VAL A 251 11.93 2.26 -5.27
N ALA A 252 11.22 3.37 -5.08
CA ALA A 252 11.84 4.61 -4.60
C ALA A 252 10.87 5.46 -3.77
N ARG A 253 11.46 6.49 -3.14
CA ARG A 253 10.74 7.66 -2.58
C ARG A 253 11.07 8.89 -3.41
N CYS A 254 10.27 9.95 -3.27
CA CYS A 254 10.55 11.22 -3.94
C CYS A 254 11.89 11.85 -3.52
N ASP A 255 12.36 11.54 -2.30
CA ASP A 255 13.64 11.99 -1.72
C ASP A 255 14.89 11.35 -2.34
N PHE A 256 14.76 10.31 -3.15
CA PHE A 256 15.92 9.58 -3.67
C PHE A 256 16.55 10.35 -4.84
N SER A 257 17.86 10.23 -5.01
CA SER A 257 18.53 10.73 -6.21
C SER A 257 18.23 9.83 -7.41
N ASP A 258 18.34 10.38 -8.62
CA ASP A 258 17.99 9.65 -9.84
C ASP A 258 18.86 8.38 -10.02
N GLU A 259 20.14 8.44 -9.65
CA GLU A 259 21.07 7.30 -9.69
C GLU A 259 20.69 6.18 -8.73
N GLU A 260 20.22 6.52 -7.53
CA GLU A 260 19.75 5.52 -6.55
C GLU A 260 18.46 4.84 -7.04
N VAL A 261 17.58 5.59 -7.69
CA VAL A 261 16.37 5.02 -8.31
C VAL A 261 16.75 4.04 -9.40
N ILE A 262 17.65 4.40 -10.31
CA ILE A 262 18.10 3.51 -11.39
C ILE A 262 18.69 2.21 -10.82
N ARG A 263 19.59 2.30 -9.82
CA ARG A 263 20.16 1.12 -9.16
C ARG A 263 19.10 0.22 -8.52
N ASN A 264 18.09 0.81 -7.88
CA ASN A 264 16.99 0.03 -7.31
C ASN A 264 16.11 -0.62 -8.39
N ILE A 265 15.90 0.03 -9.53
CA ILE A 265 15.16 -0.55 -10.67
C ILE A 265 15.93 -1.72 -11.27
N GLN A 266 17.25 -1.61 -11.42
CA GLN A 266 18.13 -2.68 -11.91
C GLN A 266 18.11 -3.89 -10.97
N ALA A 267 18.23 -3.68 -9.65
CA ALA A 267 18.11 -4.76 -8.67
C ALA A 267 16.73 -5.45 -8.73
N ALA A 268 15.66 -4.68 -8.97
CA ALA A 268 14.32 -5.24 -9.15
C ALA A 268 14.17 -6.02 -10.47
N SER A 269 14.81 -5.56 -11.55
CA SER A 269 14.76 -6.25 -12.85
C SER A 269 15.48 -7.59 -12.79
N GLU A 270 16.72 -7.61 -12.30
CA GLU A 270 17.50 -8.82 -12.09
C GLU A 270 16.75 -9.86 -11.27
N ALA A 271 16.17 -9.44 -10.13
CA ALA A 271 15.41 -10.33 -9.27
C ALA A 271 14.14 -10.88 -9.94
N VAL A 272 13.39 -10.05 -10.68
CA VAL A 272 12.18 -10.50 -11.39
C VAL A 272 12.49 -11.47 -12.52
N TYR A 273 13.58 -11.24 -13.27
CA TYR A 273 14.04 -12.17 -14.30
C TYR A 273 14.59 -13.48 -13.71
N ALA A 274 15.26 -13.43 -12.56
CA ALA A 274 15.74 -14.60 -11.85
C ALA A 274 14.61 -15.45 -11.24
N CYS A 275 13.51 -14.83 -10.81
CA CYS A 275 12.36 -15.52 -10.21
C CYS A 275 11.43 -16.21 -11.22
N GLN A 276 11.81 -16.29 -12.49
CA GLN A 276 11.01 -17.02 -13.48
C GLN A 276 10.98 -18.52 -13.12
N PRO A 277 9.81 -19.18 -13.25
CA PRO A 277 9.65 -20.54 -12.76
C PRO A 277 10.52 -21.54 -13.55
N PRO A 278 11.42 -22.29 -12.88
CA PRO A 278 12.19 -23.34 -13.53
C PRO A 278 11.25 -24.49 -13.92
N GLY A 279 11.29 -24.92 -15.19
CA GLY A 279 10.51 -26.05 -15.69
C GLY A 279 9.35 -25.71 -16.65
N THR A 280 9.04 -24.44 -16.87
CA THR A 280 8.12 -24.05 -17.96
C THR A 280 8.86 -24.00 -19.30
N LYS A 281 8.26 -24.60 -20.36
CA LYS A 281 8.82 -24.54 -21.74
C LYS A 281 9.05 -23.11 -22.24
N LYS A 282 8.30 -22.14 -21.71
CA LYS A 282 8.41 -20.72 -22.04
C LYS A 282 8.33 -19.90 -20.75
N PRO A 283 9.20 -18.90 -20.58
CA PRO A 283 9.12 -18.00 -19.45
C PRO A 283 7.85 -17.15 -19.51
N ASN A 284 7.45 -16.62 -18.35
CA ASN A 284 6.40 -15.61 -18.28
C ASN A 284 6.80 -14.38 -19.10
N LEU A 285 5.88 -13.87 -19.92
CA LEU A 285 6.16 -12.68 -20.70
C LEU A 285 6.03 -11.46 -19.79
N ILE A 286 7.16 -10.84 -19.49
CA ILE A 286 7.21 -9.52 -18.87
C ILE A 286 6.93 -8.51 -19.99
N GLY A 287 5.80 -7.83 -19.86
CA GLY A 287 5.33 -6.81 -20.79
C GLY A 287 5.70 -5.41 -20.32
N GLN A 288 4.77 -4.49 -20.51
CA GLN A 288 4.99 -3.07 -20.23
C GLN A 288 5.23 -2.79 -18.74
N CYS A 289 6.19 -1.89 -18.50
CA CYS A 289 6.54 -1.35 -17.19
C CYS A 289 6.07 0.10 -17.08
N CYS A 290 5.23 0.36 -16.09
CA CYS A 290 4.74 1.71 -15.78
C CYS A 290 5.28 2.16 -14.42
N LEU A 291 5.95 3.30 -14.40
CA LEU A 291 6.38 3.99 -13.19
C LEU A 291 5.30 5.00 -12.76
N SER A 292 4.87 4.95 -11.50
CA SER A 292 3.89 5.88 -10.96
C SER A 292 4.22 6.28 -9.53
N SER A 293 3.97 7.53 -9.17
CA SER A 293 3.95 7.95 -7.76
C SER A 293 2.57 7.68 -7.12
N THR A 294 2.36 8.16 -5.90
CA THR A 294 1.14 7.87 -5.11
C THR A 294 -0.07 8.66 -5.62
N LEU A 295 0.16 9.91 -6.02
CA LEU A 295 -0.82 10.86 -6.56
C LEU A 295 -0.53 11.27 -8.01
N GLY A 296 0.65 10.91 -8.54
CA GLY A 296 1.08 11.28 -9.87
C GLY A 296 0.59 10.34 -10.98
N PRO A 297 0.72 10.77 -12.25
CA PRO A 297 0.37 9.95 -13.39
C PRO A 297 1.32 8.75 -13.55
N ALA A 298 0.93 7.78 -14.36
CA ALA A 298 1.79 6.67 -14.75
C ALA A 298 2.53 6.99 -16.06
N VAL A 299 3.84 6.72 -16.08
CA VAL A 299 4.74 6.91 -17.21
C VAL A 299 5.35 5.57 -17.58
N VAL A 300 5.61 5.35 -18.87
CA VAL A 300 6.18 4.10 -19.36
C VAL A 300 7.69 4.20 -19.36
N ILE A 301 8.36 3.23 -18.76
CA ILE A 301 9.81 3.15 -18.71
C ILE A 301 10.28 1.84 -19.32
N ASP A 302 11.55 1.80 -19.73
CA ASP A 302 12.20 0.52 -19.98
C ASP A 302 12.52 -0.13 -18.62
N PHE A 303 12.27 -1.43 -18.51
CA PHE A 303 12.56 -2.21 -17.30
C PHE A 303 13.83 -3.02 -17.42
N LYS A 304 14.29 -3.25 -18.66
CA LYS A 304 15.42 -4.14 -18.92
C LYS A 304 16.76 -3.40 -18.78
N ASN A 305 16.77 -2.09 -19.02
CA ASN A 305 17.96 -1.25 -19.08
C ASN A 305 17.88 -0.11 -18.06
#